data_AF-A0A925VBW1-F1
#
_entry.id   AF-A0A925VBW1-F1
#
_cell.length_a   1.000
_cell.length_b   1.000
_cell.length_c   1.000
_cell.angle_alpha   90.00
_cell.angle_beta   90.00
_cell.angle_gamma   90.00
#
_symmetry.space_group_name_H-M   'P 1'
#
loop_
_entity.id
_entity.type
_entity.pdbx_description
1 polymer ?
#
loop_
_entity_poly.entity_id
_entity_poly.type
_entity_poly.pdbx_seq_one_letter_code
_entity_poly.pdbx_strand_id
1 'polypeptide(L)'
;AQAEQGYAAMVATVLAEPTRHGWAPDGRITAYVDEDPLVECSAVARMLADSREPEAMRWRDAVLAGGFADMHEFGEHCFVGGTTRFLLEHPPCIVPEARAMLASLRAHGADIVVVSNSATEKLVKFFAAAGIAAGEHEHAELRVRGSARKWQLGAGDASITVGGRDVFVDRPRYREVLADERPDLVIGDVFSLDLALPSVMRREQHAGAPRALVLRRHPHTPAWVTADLGGGTIDLVVAQVGELVALVDRLAST
;
A
#
# COMPACT_ATOMS: atom_id res chain seq x y z
N ALA A 1 -1.57 20.76 22.26
CA ALA A 1 -0.68 20.32 23.35
C ALA A 1 -1.13 19.00 23.99
N GLN A 2 -2.14 18.97 24.87
CA GLN A 2 -2.52 17.72 25.56
C GLN A 2 -3.10 16.64 24.63
N ALA A 3 -3.97 17.01 23.68
CA ALA A 3 -4.51 16.06 22.70
C ALA A 3 -3.45 15.51 21.75
N GLU A 4 -2.51 16.36 21.31
CA GLU A 4 -1.38 15.95 20.46
C GLU A 4 -0.44 14.99 21.20
N GLN A 5 -0.12 15.27 22.48
CA GLN A 5 0.66 14.36 23.31
C GLN A 5 -0.07 13.03 23.55
N GLY A 6 -1.38 13.08 23.80
CA GLY A 6 -2.22 11.90 23.92
C GLY A 6 -2.20 11.06 22.64
N TYR A 7 -2.39 11.68 21.48
CA TYR A 7 -2.31 10.99 20.19
C TYR A 7 -0.93 10.39 19.94
N ALA A 8 0.15 11.15 20.17
CA ALA A 8 1.52 10.65 20.01
C ALA A 8 1.81 9.43 20.92
N ALA A 9 1.28 9.42 22.14
CA ALA A 9 1.38 8.25 23.02
C ALA A 9 0.61 7.04 22.48
N MET A 10 -0.57 7.24 21.89
CA MET A 10 -1.33 6.16 21.25
C MET A 10 -0.61 5.61 20.02
N VAL A 11 -0.01 6.47 19.21
CA VAL A 11 0.84 6.09 18.08
C VAL A 11 2.02 5.24 18.55
N ALA A 12 2.71 5.67 19.60
CA ALA A 12 3.80 4.90 20.19
C ALA A 12 3.34 3.51 20.68
N THR A 13 2.15 3.42 21.28
CA THR A 13 1.56 2.14 21.71
C THR A 13 1.32 1.21 20.53
N VAL A 14 0.66 1.66 19.45
CA VAL A 14 0.38 0.79 18.31
C VAL A 14 1.65 0.36 17.57
N LEU A 15 2.66 1.23 17.50
CA LEU A 15 3.96 0.93 16.90
C LEU A 15 4.84 0.02 17.77
N ALA A 16 4.57 -0.11 19.07
CA ALA A 16 5.29 -1.03 19.95
C ALA A 16 4.85 -2.50 19.73
N GLU A 17 3.63 -2.72 19.25
CA GLU A 17 3.07 -4.05 18.97
C GLU A 17 2.52 -4.14 17.53
N PRO A 18 3.35 -3.91 16.50
CA PRO A 18 2.86 -3.74 15.13
C PRO A 18 2.17 -5.00 14.59
N THR A 19 2.47 -6.19 15.10
CA THR A 19 1.80 -7.44 14.70
C THR A 19 0.32 -7.53 15.13
N ARG A 20 -0.12 -6.65 16.03
CA ARG A 20 -1.51 -6.58 16.52
C ARG A 20 -2.28 -5.38 15.96
N HIS A 21 -1.60 -4.49 15.26
CA HIS A 21 -2.14 -3.20 14.86
C HIS A 21 -1.90 -2.94 13.37
N GLY A 22 -2.90 -2.35 12.73
CA GLY A 22 -2.85 -2.08 11.31
C GLY A 22 -4.21 -1.68 10.77
N TRP A 23 -4.29 -1.59 9.45
CA TRP A 23 -5.54 -1.33 8.76
C TRP A 23 -6.34 -2.62 8.69
N ALA A 24 -7.58 -2.61 9.18
CA ALA A 24 -8.41 -3.81 9.29
C ALA A 24 -9.90 -3.49 9.14
N PRO A 25 -10.36 -3.08 7.94
CA PRO A 25 -11.73 -2.64 7.72
C PRO A 25 -12.77 -3.77 7.92
N ASP A 26 -12.34 -5.04 7.88
CA ASP A 26 -13.18 -6.22 8.07
C ASP A 26 -12.80 -7.02 9.35
N GLY A 27 -12.02 -6.40 10.24
CA GLY A 27 -11.50 -7.04 11.46
C GLY A 27 -10.18 -7.81 11.27
N ARG A 28 -9.76 -8.11 10.04
CA ARG A 28 -8.46 -8.74 9.74
C ARG A 28 -7.46 -7.70 9.26
N ILE A 29 -6.20 -7.82 9.70
CA ILE A 29 -5.16 -6.86 9.31
C ILE A 29 -4.81 -7.06 7.83
N THR A 30 -5.10 -6.06 7.00
CA THR A 30 -4.72 -6.04 5.59
C THR A 30 -3.32 -5.45 5.36
N ALA A 31 -2.86 -4.56 6.24
CA ALA A 31 -1.53 -3.97 6.24
C ALA A 31 -1.17 -3.58 7.67
N TYR A 32 0.05 -3.93 8.10
CA TYR A 32 0.52 -3.62 9.45
C TYR A 32 0.84 -2.14 9.61
N VAL A 33 0.70 -1.62 10.83
CA VAL A 33 0.85 -0.19 11.13
C VAL A 33 2.24 0.37 10.81
N ASP A 34 3.26 -0.48 10.80
CA ASP A 34 4.63 -0.09 10.48
C ASP A 34 4.97 -0.17 8.98
N GLU A 35 4.08 -0.70 8.12
CA GLU A 35 4.35 -0.80 6.69
C GLU A 35 4.09 0.49 5.90
N ASP A 36 3.11 1.29 6.33
CA ASP A 36 2.70 2.52 5.65
C ASP A 36 2.24 3.55 6.70
N PRO A 37 2.84 4.77 6.74
CA PRO A 37 2.41 5.83 7.64
C PRO A 37 0.91 6.18 7.56
N LEU A 38 0.27 5.94 6.42
CA LEU A 38 -1.17 6.18 6.24
C LEU A 38 -2.06 5.22 7.03
N VAL A 39 -1.51 4.08 7.48
CA VAL A 39 -2.22 3.08 8.29
C VAL A 39 -2.37 3.51 9.76
N GLU A 40 -1.52 4.42 10.23
CA GLU A 40 -1.44 4.86 11.63
C GLU A 40 -2.80 5.26 12.20
N CYS A 41 -3.52 6.15 11.53
CA CYS A 41 -4.81 6.65 12.00
C CYS A 41 -5.85 5.55 12.18
N SER A 42 -5.90 4.58 11.24
CA SER A 42 -6.80 3.43 11.31
C SER A 42 -6.40 2.48 12.45
N ALA A 43 -5.11 2.28 12.67
CA ALA A 43 -4.59 1.45 13.75
C ALA A 43 -4.92 2.04 15.14
N VAL A 44 -4.75 3.35 15.31
CA VAL A 44 -5.10 4.07 16.55
C VAL A 44 -6.62 4.03 16.80
N ALA A 45 -7.43 4.28 15.77
CA ALA A 45 -8.88 4.22 15.89
C ALA A 45 -9.37 2.84 16.33
N ARG A 46 -8.81 1.77 15.74
CA ARG A 46 -9.09 0.39 16.17
C ARG A 46 -8.64 0.11 17.60
N MET A 47 -7.42 0.54 17.97
CA MET A 47 -6.92 0.37 19.34
C MET A 47 -7.87 1.03 20.36
N LEU A 48 -8.39 2.21 20.07
CA LEU A 48 -9.39 2.88 20.91
C LEU A 48 -10.72 2.11 20.99
N ALA A 49 -11.15 1.51 19.88
CA ALA A 49 -12.36 0.69 19.83
C ALA A 49 -12.24 -0.55 20.76
N ASP A 50 -11.11 -1.23 20.68
CA ASP A 50 -10.86 -2.52 21.34
C ASP A 50 -10.39 -2.38 22.80
N SER A 51 -9.87 -1.21 23.18
CA SER A 51 -9.28 -1.00 24.51
C SER A 51 -10.31 -0.92 25.63
N ARG A 52 -9.91 -1.46 26.79
CA ARG A 52 -10.64 -1.36 28.07
C ARG A 52 -9.96 -0.41 29.07
N GLU A 53 -8.87 0.22 28.66
CA GLU A 53 -8.18 1.19 29.52
C GLU A 53 -9.07 2.43 29.72
N PRO A 54 -9.23 2.93 30.96
CA PRO A 54 -10.14 4.04 31.24
C PRO A 54 -9.87 5.28 30.39
N GLU A 55 -8.61 5.56 30.08
CA GLU A 55 -8.25 6.67 29.22
C GLU A 55 -8.70 6.48 27.77
N ALA A 56 -8.42 5.33 27.16
CA ALA A 56 -8.85 5.02 25.80
C ALA A 56 -10.37 5.04 25.67
N MET A 57 -11.09 4.53 26.68
CA MET A 57 -12.54 4.59 26.74
C MET A 57 -13.06 6.04 26.76
N ARG A 58 -12.43 6.95 27.53
CA ARG A 58 -12.82 8.37 27.51
C ARG A 58 -12.67 8.99 26.13
N TRP A 59 -11.59 8.68 25.40
CA TRP A 59 -11.39 9.17 24.03
C TRP A 59 -12.45 8.61 23.07
N ARG A 60 -12.69 7.30 23.11
CA ARG A 60 -13.74 6.64 22.32
C ARG A 60 -15.12 7.26 22.60
N ASP A 61 -15.50 7.37 23.87
CA ASP A 61 -16.82 7.87 24.26
C ASP A 61 -17.00 9.34 23.85
N ALA A 62 -15.93 10.16 23.90
CA ALA A 62 -15.96 11.53 23.40
C ALA A 62 -16.12 11.61 21.87
N VAL A 63 -15.49 10.72 21.12
CA VAL A 63 -15.67 10.60 19.65
C VAL A 63 -17.11 10.23 19.31
N LEU A 64 -17.67 9.21 19.98
CA LEU A 64 -19.04 8.78 19.76
C LEU A 64 -20.07 9.86 20.14
N ALA A 65 -19.84 10.57 21.25
CA ALA A 65 -20.66 11.73 21.64
C ALA A 65 -20.56 12.89 20.63
N GLY A 66 -19.48 12.94 19.85
CA GLY A 66 -19.27 13.87 18.74
C GLY A 66 -20.07 13.54 17.47
N GLY A 67 -20.79 12.41 17.43
CA GLY A 67 -21.72 12.05 16.36
C GLY A 67 -21.22 11.00 15.36
N PHE A 68 -20.05 10.41 15.57
CA PHE A 68 -19.58 9.26 14.79
C PHE A 68 -20.29 7.98 15.26
N ALA A 69 -20.69 7.12 14.32
CA ALA A 69 -21.36 5.86 14.63
C ALA A 69 -20.44 4.87 15.34
N ASP A 70 -19.17 4.83 14.93
CA ASP A 70 -18.13 4.02 15.55
C ASP A 70 -16.72 4.62 15.33
N MET A 71 -15.71 3.95 15.88
CA MET A 71 -14.32 4.37 15.70
C MET A 71 -13.79 4.12 14.28
N HIS A 72 -14.36 3.19 13.52
CA HIS A 72 -13.96 2.95 12.14
C HIS A 72 -14.32 4.16 11.27
N GLU A 73 -15.57 4.63 11.36
CA GLU A 73 -16.04 5.84 10.69
C GLU A 73 -15.20 7.07 11.10
N PHE A 74 -14.87 7.21 12.39
CA PHE A 74 -14.00 8.28 12.84
C PHE A 74 -12.59 8.19 12.23
N GLY A 75 -11.98 7.01 12.21
CA GLY A 75 -10.67 6.78 11.59
C GLY A 75 -10.68 7.13 10.09
N GLU A 76 -11.72 6.71 9.36
CA GLU A 76 -11.92 7.07 7.95
C GLU A 76 -12.08 8.58 7.78
N HIS A 77 -12.90 9.23 8.62
CA HIS A 77 -13.07 10.68 8.60
C HIS A 77 -11.75 11.42 8.79
N CYS A 78 -10.93 11.02 9.78
CA CYS A 78 -9.60 11.59 10.00
C CYS A 78 -8.68 11.41 8.79
N PHE A 79 -8.65 10.21 8.21
CA PHE A 79 -7.85 9.92 7.02
C PHE A 79 -8.26 10.76 5.81
N VAL A 80 -9.55 10.76 5.48
CA VAL A 80 -10.10 11.48 4.31
C VAL A 80 -9.97 12.99 4.50
N GLY A 81 -10.33 13.50 5.67
CA GLY A 81 -10.23 14.92 6.00
C GLY A 81 -8.78 15.41 5.99
N GLY A 82 -7.88 14.65 6.63
CA GLY A 82 -6.44 14.94 6.66
C GLY A 82 -5.83 14.92 5.27
N THR A 83 -6.11 13.88 4.48
CA THR A 83 -5.63 13.78 3.09
C THR A 83 -6.16 14.92 2.22
N THR A 84 -7.44 15.28 2.36
CA THR A 84 -8.04 16.37 1.59
C THR A 84 -7.38 17.70 1.91
N ARG A 85 -7.20 18.01 3.21
CA ARG A 85 -6.52 19.23 3.64
C ARG A 85 -5.07 19.28 3.16
N PHE A 86 -4.34 18.18 3.30
CA PHE A 86 -2.97 18.07 2.82
C PHE A 86 -2.89 18.35 1.31
N LEU A 87 -3.81 17.80 0.51
CA LEU A 87 -3.82 18.03 -0.94
C LEU A 87 -4.22 19.46 -1.36
N LEU A 88 -4.92 20.20 -0.50
CA LEU A 88 -5.20 21.62 -0.71
C LEU A 88 -3.96 22.49 -0.44
N GLU A 89 -3.20 22.16 0.61
CA GLU A 89 -1.98 22.88 1.00
C GLU A 89 -0.78 22.47 0.13
N HIS A 90 -0.77 21.23 -0.34
CA HIS A 90 0.27 20.62 -1.16
C HIS A 90 -0.38 19.97 -2.39
N PRO A 91 -0.47 20.71 -3.52
CA PRO A 91 -1.03 20.17 -4.74
C PRO A 91 -0.38 18.84 -5.10
N PRO A 92 -1.15 17.90 -5.69
CA PRO A 92 -0.63 16.62 -6.14
C PRO A 92 0.71 16.74 -6.86
N CYS A 93 1.73 16.16 -6.24
CA CYS A 93 3.09 16.17 -6.73
C CYS A 93 3.45 14.73 -7.12
N ILE A 94 3.53 14.50 -8.42
CA ILE A 94 4.35 13.39 -8.93
C ILE A 94 5.80 13.86 -8.87
N VAL A 95 6.73 12.97 -8.51
CA VAL A 95 8.16 13.33 -8.43
C VAL A 95 8.62 13.98 -9.75
N PRO A 96 9.38 15.08 -9.71
CA PRO A 96 9.72 15.86 -10.92
C PRO A 96 10.33 15.00 -12.04
N GLU A 97 11.05 13.95 -11.68
CA GLU A 97 11.77 13.06 -12.59
C GLU A 97 10.89 11.96 -13.19
N ALA A 98 9.60 11.85 -12.80
CA ALA A 98 8.75 10.72 -13.21
C ALA A 98 8.64 10.56 -14.73
N ARG A 99 8.52 11.66 -15.48
CA ARG A 99 8.50 11.58 -16.96
C ARG A 99 9.78 10.99 -17.50
N ALA A 100 10.93 11.52 -17.07
CA ALA A 100 12.24 11.07 -17.55
C ALA A 100 12.47 9.60 -17.19
N MET A 101 12.03 9.21 -16.01
CA MET A 101 12.08 7.83 -15.51
C MET A 101 11.21 6.88 -16.31
N LEU A 102 9.95 7.24 -16.60
CA LEU A 102 9.06 6.45 -17.46
C LEU A 102 9.62 6.32 -18.88
N ALA A 103 10.14 7.42 -19.44
CA ALA A 103 10.76 7.41 -20.76
C ALA A 103 12.01 6.50 -20.79
N SER A 104 12.83 6.54 -19.74
CA SER A 104 14.00 5.67 -19.61
C SER A 104 13.59 4.20 -19.55
N LEU A 105 12.64 3.81 -18.71
CA LEU A 105 12.17 2.42 -18.62
C LEU A 105 11.59 1.92 -19.96
N ARG A 106 10.84 2.77 -20.68
CA ARG A 106 10.31 2.43 -22.01
C ARG A 106 11.36 2.29 -23.08
N ALA A 107 12.41 3.11 -23.04
CA ALA A 107 13.53 2.98 -23.97
C ALA A 107 14.24 1.62 -23.83
N HIS A 108 14.10 0.98 -22.66
CA HIS A 108 14.58 -0.37 -22.36
C HIS A 108 13.49 -1.45 -22.56
N GLY A 109 12.38 -1.12 -23.21
CA GLY A 109 11.34 -2.07 -23.60
C GLY A 109 10.28 -2.35 -22.53
N ALA A 110 10.26 -1.64 -21.41
CA ALA A 110 9.22 -1.83 -20.40
C ALA A 110 7.87 -1.22 -20.84
N ASP A 111 6.82 -2.02 -20.79
CA ASP A 111 5.44 -1.52 -20.69
C ASP A 111 5.07 -1.32 -19.20
N ILE A 112 4.50 -0.17 -18.87
CA ILE A 112 4.37 0.30 -17.49
C ILE A 112 2.90 0.54 -17.16
N VAL A 113 2.45 -0.10 -16.09
CA VAL A 113 1.11 0.04 -15.54
C VAL A 113 1.19 0.45 -14.08
N VAL A 114 0.44 1.48 -13.69
CA VAL A 114 0.34 1.89 -12.28
C VAL A 114 -0.92 1.30 -11.66
N VAL A 115 -0.75 0.46 -10.64
CA VAL A 115 -1.86 -0.17 -9.90
C VAL A 115 -1.97 0.45 -8.51
N SER A 116 -3.09 1.13 -8.22
CA SER A 116 -3.26 1.87 -6.96
C SER A 116 -4.62 1.65 -6.31
N ASN A 117 -4.65 1.78 -4.98
CA ASN A 117 -5.90 1.85 -4.22
C ASN A 117 -6.65 3.18 -4.43
N SER A 118 -5.97 4.22 -4.92
CA SER A 118 -6.61 5.50 -5.28
C SER A 118 -7.53 5.35 -6.49
N ALA A 119 -8.59 6.16 -6.54
CA ALA A 119 -9.50 6.23 -7.69
C ALA A 119 -8.76 6.60 -9.00
N THR A 120 -9.23 6.08 -10.13
CA THR A 120 -8.63 6.30 -11.45
C THR A 120 -8.54 7.78 -11.81
N GLU A 121 -9.60 8.55 -11.56
CA GLU A 121 -9.68 9.98 -11.86
C GLU A 121 -8.62 10.79 -11.11
N LYS A 122 -8.32 10.37 -9.88
CA LYS A 122 -7.25 10.97 -9.07
C LYS A 122 -5.89 10.72 -9.71
N LEU A 123 -5.60 9.48 -10.13
CA LEU A 123 -4.33 9.13 -10.79
C LEU A 123 -4.17 9.91 -12.10
N VAL A 124 -5.20 9.95 -12.93
CA VAL A 124 -5.19 10.69 -14.21
C VAL A 124 -4.88 12.17 -13.97
N LYS A 125 -5.54 12.81 -13.00
CA LYS A 125 -5.26 14.21 -12.64
C LYS A 125 -3.83 14.42 -12.15
N PHE A 126 -3.29 13.49 -11.35
CA PHE A 126 -1.94 13.59 -10.81
C PHE A 126 -0.89 13.49 -11.92
N PHE A 127 -1.03 12.51 -12.81
CA PHE A 127 -0.11 12.35 -13.94
C PHE A 127 -0.24 13.47 -14.96
N ALA A 128 -1.45 13.97 -15.22
CA ALA A 128 -1.67 15.12 -16.08
C ALA A 128 -0.97 16.39 -15.56
N ALA A 129 -0.87 16.58 -14.24
CA ALA A 129 -0.11 17.69 -13.65
C ALA A 129 1.41 17.58 -13.90
N ALA A 130 1.94 16.37 -14.14
CA ALA A 130 3.29 16.12 -14.65
C ALA A 130 3.36 16.05 -16.20
N GLY A 131 2.25 16.41 -16.86
CA GLY A 131 2.03 16.37 -18.31
C GLY A 131 1.84 14.97 -18.89
N ILE A 132 1.77 13.91 -18.08
CA ILE A 132 1.72 12.52 -18.55
C ILE A 132 0.27 12.15 -18.82
N ALA A 133 -0.06 11.72 -20.03
CA ALA A 133 -1.41 11.32 -20.42
C ALA A 133 -1.74 9.90 -19.92
N ALA A 134 -2.14 9.80 -18.65
CA ALA A 134 -2.55 8.54 -18.05
C ALA A 134 -4.02 8.17 -18.36
N GLY A 135 -4.33 6.87 -18.40
CA GLY A 135 -5.68 6.36 -18.63
C GLY A 135 -5.78 4.84 -18.46
N GLU A 136 -7.00 4.30 -18.45
CA GLU A 136 -7.21 2.84 -18.30
C GLU A 136 -7.16 2.09 -19.63
N HIS A 137 -7.24 2.81 -20.75
CA HIS A 137 -7.26 2.23 -22.08
C HIS A 137 -5.86 1.76 -22.54
N GLU A 138 -5.82 0.75 -23.41
CA GLU A 138 -4.59 0.09 -23.88
C GLU A 138 -3.58 1.06 -24.51
N HIS A 139 -4.05 2.11 -25.18
CA HIS A 139 -3.19 3.09 -25.88
C HIS A 139 -2.85 4.34 -25.05
N ALA A 140 -3.03 4.31 -23.73
CA ALA A 140 -2.67 5.45 -22.88
C ALA A 140 -1.16 5.67 -22.89
N GLU A 141 -0.72 6.94 -22.77
CA GLU A 141 0.71 7.19 -22.57
C GLU A 141 1.15 6.44 -21.32
N LEU A 142 0.37 6.41 -20.23
CA LEU A 142 0.62 5.57 -19.06
C LEU A 142 -0.66 4.84 -18.66
N ARG A 143 -0.64 3.50 -18.65
CA ARG A 143 -1.79 2.71 -18.20
C ARG A 143 -1.91 2.78 -16.69
N VAL A 144 -3.14 2.97 -16.22
CA VAL A 144 -3.46 2.96 -14.79
C VAL A 144 -4.57 1.96 -14.48
N ARG A 145 -4.52 1.39 -13.28
CA ARG A 145 -5.56 0.59 -12.64
C ARG A 145 -5.83 1.22 -11.28
N GLY A 146 -6.74 2.18 -11.27
CA GLY A 146 -7.23 2.78 -10.04
C GLY A 146 -8.21 1.83 -9.34
N SER A 147 -8.55 2.15 -8.09
CA SER A 147 -9.48 1.36 -7.28
C SER A 147 -9.13 -0.13 -7.29
N ALA A 148 -7.83 -0.46 -7.26
CA ALA A 148 -7.35 -1.83 -7.33
C ALA A 148 -7.75 -2.67 -6.11
N ARG A 149 -8.19 -2.00 -5.02
CA ARG A 149 -8.65 -2.62 -3.77
C ARG A 149 -7.68 -3.69 -3.28
N LYS A 150 -6.38 -3.39 -3.34
CA LYS A 150 -5.33 -4.26 -2.82
C LYS A 150 -5.61 -4.62 -1.37
N TRP A 151 -6.20 -3.70 -0.60
CA TRP A 151 -6.59 -3.87 0.79
C TRP A 151 -7.80 -4.79 1.03
N GLN A 152 -8.63 -5.06 0.02
CA GLN A 152 -9.86 -5.82 0.18
C GLN A 152 -9.53 -7.31 0.24
N LEU A 153 -9.79 -7.92 1.40
CA LEU A 153 -9.68 -9.35 1.61
C LEU A 153 -10.98 -10.06 1.15
N GLY A 154 -10.83 -11.25 0.59
CA GLY A 154 -11.92 -12.16 0.26
C GLY A 154 -12.44 -12.92 1.48
N ALA A 155 -13.35 -13.88 1.25
CA ALA A 155 -13.96 -14.65 2.34
C ALA A 155 -13.02 -15.73 2.92
N GLY A 156 -11.94 -16.09 2.22
CA GLY A 156 -10.97 -17.08 2.67
C GLY A 156 -10.00 -16.52 3.71
N ASP A 157 -9.36 -17.44 4.43
CA ASP A 157 -8.34 -17.19 5.45
C ASP A 157 -6.90 -17.44 4.96
N ALA A 158 -6.74 -17.62 3.65
CA ALA A 158 -5.45 -17.87 3.02
C ALA A 158 -4.44 -16.79 3.41
N SER A 159 -3.32 -17.24 3.99
CA SER A 159 -2.25 -16.38 4.48
C SER A 159 -0.87 -17.01 4.23
N ILE A 160 0.16 -16.18 4.31
CA ILE A 160 1.56 -16.60 4.36
C ILE A 160 2.22 -15.99 5.60
N THR A 161 3.15 -16.72 6.20
CA THR A 161 3.95 -16.18 7.32
C THR A 161 5.27 -15.63 6.79
N VAL A 162 5.52 -14.34 7.02
CA VAL A 162 6.76 -13.66 6.62
C VAL A 162 7.26 -12.82 7.79
N GLY A 163 8.52 -12.97 8.17
CA GLY A 163 9.09 -12.23 9.30
C GLY A 163 8.35 -12.45 10.62
N GLY A 164 7.74 -13.63 10.81
CA GLY A 164 6.92 -13.97 11.98
C GLY A 164 5.52 -13.36 12.00
N ARG A 165 5.04 -12.83 10.86
CA ARG A 165 3.71 -12.21 10.72
C ARG A 165 2.86 -12.94 9.71
N ASP A 166 1.58 -13.11 9.99
CA ASP A 166 0.63 -13.69 9.06
C ASP A 166 0.06 -12.61 8.14
N VAL A 167 0.29 -12.76 6.84
CA VAL A 167 -0.16 -11.83 5.82
C VAL A 167 -1.27 -12.49 5.03
N PHE A 168 -2.50 -11.95 5.10
CA PHE A 168 -3.61 -12.44 4.31
C PHE A 168 -3.42 -12.13 2.82
N VAL A 169 -3.63 -13.14 1.99
CA VAL A 169 -3.37 -13.10 0.54
C VAL A 169 -4.61 -13.39 -0.31
N ASP A 170 -5.74 -13.75 0.29
CA ASP A 170 -7.02 -13.81 -0.43
C ASP A 170 -7.47 -12.39 -0.77
N ARG A 171 -7.00 -11.85 -1.90
CA ARG A 171 -7.27 -10.48 -2.41
C ARG A 171 -7.84 -10.59 -3.82
N PRO A 172 -9.11 -10.98 -3.99
CA PRO A 172 -9.67 -11.38 -5.28
C PRO A 172 -9.56 -10.27 -6.33
N ARG A 173 -9.88 -9.02 -5.95
CA ARG A 173 -9.80 -7.90 -6.89
C ARG A 173 -8.39 -7.60 -7.38
N TYR A 174 -7.39 -7.70 -6.49
CA TYR A 174 -6.01 -7.48 -6.91
C TYR A 174 -5.48 -8.66 -7.74
N ARG A 175 -5.91 -9.89 -7.45
CA ARG A 175 -5.61 -11.07 -8.25
C ARG A 175 -6.12 -10.93 -9.68
N GLU A 176 -7.35 -10.43 -9.87
CA GLU A 176 -7.90 -10.10 -11.20
C GLU A 176 -7.00 -9.13 -11.95
N VAL A 177 -6.60 -8.02 -11.30
CA VAL A 177 -5.71 -7.03 -11.92
C VAL A 177 -4.38 -7.66 -12.35
N LEU A 178 -3.77 -8.49 -11.51
CA LEU A 178 -2.51 -9.17 -11.85
C LEU A 178 -2.70 -10.20 -12.98
N ALA A 179 -3.83 -10.90 -13.00
CA ALA A 179 -4.15 -11.87 -14.04
C ALA A 179 -4.44 -11.21 -15.40
N ASP A 180 -5.04 -10.01 -15.41
CA ASP A 180 -5.29 -9.22 -16.60
C ASP A 180 -4.00 -8.60 -17.15
N GLU A 181 -3.20 -7.99 -16.28
CA GLU A 181 -1.96 -7.31 -16.67
C GLU A 181 -0.81 -8.27 -16.99
N ARG A 182 -0.77 -9.45 -16.35
CA ARG A 182 0.30 -10.46 -16.48
C ARG A 182 1.70 -9.83 -16.42
N PRO A 183 2.02 -9.07 -15.36
CA PRO A 183 3.26 -8.32 -15.30
C PRO A 183 4.48 -9.26 -15.24
N ASP A 184 5.57 -8.98 -15.95
CA ASP A 184 6.83 -9.68 -15.72
C ASP A 184 7.45 -9.30 -14.36
N LEU A 185 7.18 -8.09 -13.89
CA LEU A 185 7.73 -7.52 -12.67
C LEU A 185 6.66 -6.74 -11.92
N VAL A 186 6.57 -6.97 -10.60
CA VAL A 186 5.78 -6.11 -9.69
C VAL A 186 6.73 -5.38 -8.75
N ILE A 187 6.53 -4.07 -8.61
CA ILE A 187 7.19 -3.23 -7.62
C ILE A 187 6.16 -2.58 -6.70
N GLY A 188 6.45 -2.57 -5.40
CA GLY A 188 5.66 -1.87 -4.39
C GLY A 188 6.47 -1.62 -3.13
N ASP A 189 5.94 -0.78 -2.24
CA ASP A 189 6.56 -0.38 -0.98
C ASP A 189 5.91 -1.03 0.25
N VAL A 190 4.64 -1.44 0.13
CA VAL A 190 3.89 -2.09 1.21
C VAL A 190 3.81 -3.59 0.92
N PHE A 191 4.60 -4.40 1.62
CA PHE A 191 4.69 -5.84 1.33
C PHE A 191 3.32 -6.53 1.34
N SER A 192 2.52 -6.30 2.38
CA SER A 192 1.21 -6.93 2.54
C SER A 192 0.23 -6.59 1.42
N LEU A 193 0.31 -5.38 0.86
CA LEU A 193 -0.60 -4.91 -0.18
C LEU A 193 -0.10 -5.19 -1.59
N ASP A 194 1.20 -5.05 -1.82
CA ASP A 194 1.78 -5.03 -3.17
C ASP A 194 2.46 -6.33 -3.54
N LEU A 195 3.10 -7.04 -2.60
CA LEU A 195 4.05 -8.12 -2.90
C LEU A 195 3.61 -9.49 -2.39
N ALA A 196 2.81 -9.55 -1.33
CA ALA A 196 2.40 -10.80 -0.71
C ALA A 196 1.51 -11.68 -1.62
N LEU A 197 0.50 -11.12 -2.28
CA LEU A 197 -0.31 -11.89 -3.23
C LEU A 197 0.52 -12.32 -4.47
N PRO A 198 1.27 -11.43 -5.14
CA PRO A 198 2.14 -11.84 -6.24
C PRO A 198 3.14 -12.95 -5.90
N SER A 199 3.70 -12.96 -4.69
CA SER A 199 4.63 -14.02 -4.26
C SER A 199 3.94 -15.37 -4.12
N VAL A 200 2.70 -15.38 -3.62
CA VAL A 200 1.87 -16.59 -3.58
C VAL A 200 1.53 -17.08 -4.99
N MET A 201 1.14 -16.17 -5.88
CA MET A 201 0.88 -16.51 -7.29
C MET A 201 2.11 -17.15 -7.96
N ARG A 202 3.32 -16.65 -7.68
CA ARG A 202 4.59 -17.24 -8.16
C ARG A 202 4.79 -18.65 -7.64
N ARG A 203 4.65 -18.86 -6.33
CA ARG A 203 4.81 -20.16 -5.67
C ARG A 203 3.81 -21.19 -6.21
N GLU A 204 2.60 -20.74 -6.53
CA GLU A 204 1.52 -21.55 -7.11
C GLU A 204 1.66 -21.75 -8.63
N GLN A 205 2.68 -21.16 -9.28
CA GLN A 205 2.87 -21.19 -10.73
C GLN A 205 1.64 -20.69 -11.51
N HIS A 206 0.93 -19.70 -10.97
CA HIS A 206 -0.23 -19.12 -11.61
C HIS A 206 0.15 -18.44 -12.93
N ALA A 207 -0.68 -18.57 -13.97
CA ALA A 207 -0.36 -18.06 -15.31
C ALA A 207 -0.15 -16.53 -15.39
N GLY A 208 -0.78 -15.78 -14.48
CA GLY A 208 -0.58 -14.33 -14.32
C GLY A 208 0.43 -13.92 -13.25
N ALA A 209 1.25 -14.84 -12.74
CA ALA A 209 2.25 -14.54 -11.73
C ALA A 209 3.46 -13.80 -12.34
N PRO A 210 4.00 -12.77 -11.66
CA PRO A 210 5.19 -12.10 -12.15
C PRO A 210 6.45 -12.95 -12.04
N ARG A 211 7.42 -12.68 -12.90
CA ARG A 211 8.73 -13.35 -12.86
C ARG A 211 9.61 -12.80 -11.75
N ALA A 212 9.47 -11.50 -11.44
CA ALA A 212 10.24 -10.80 -10.43
C ALA A 212 9.36 -9.92 -9.51
N LEU A 213 9.75 -9.82 -8.25
CA LEU A 213 9.17 -8.95 -7.23
C LEU A 213 10.24 -8.01 -6.70
N VAL A 214 9.92 -6.71 -6.66
CA VAL A 214 10.83 -5.67 -6.20
C VAL A 214 10.21 -4.89 -5.07
N LEU A 215 10.94 -4.74 -3.97
CA LEU A 215 10.57 -3.85 -2.89
C LEU A 215 11.16 -2.46 -3.14
N ARG A 216 10.31 -1.44 -3.19
CA ARG A 216 10.74 -0.05 -3.10
C ARG A 216 10.91 0.31 -1.62
N ARG A 217 12.16 0.47 -1.19
CA ARG A 217 12.48 0.81 0.19
C ARG A 217 12.29 2.31 0.46
N HIS A 218 11.58 2.60 1.54
CA HIS A 218 11.44 3.90 2.17
C HIS A 218 12.05 3.89 3.58
N PRO A 219 12.27 5.07 4.21
CA PRO A 219 12.76 5.13 5.59
C PRO A 219 11.88 4.38 6.61
N HIS A 220 10.58 4.27 6.34
CA HIS A 220 9.63 3.54 7.18
C HIS A 220 9.49 2.05 6.81
N THR A 221 10.14 1.57 5.75
CA THR A 221 10.02 0.15 5.35
C THR A 221 10.47 -0.75 6.50
N PRO A 222 9.62 -1.68 6.98
CA PRO A 222 9.97 -2.47 8.16
C PRO A 222 11.18 -3.38 7.98
N ALA A 223 11.92 -3.57 9.08
CA ALA A 223 13.04 -4.50 9.12
C ALA A 223 12.62 -5.95 8.81
N TRP A 224 11.41 -6.38 9.20
CA TRP A 224 10.94 -7.74 8.97
C TRP A 224 10.76 -8.07 7.48
N VAL A 225 10.48 -7.07 6.64
CA VAL A 225 10.40 -7.24 5.18
C VAL A 225 11.80 -7.32 4.57
N THR A 226 12.75 -6.53 5.09
CA THR A 226 14.09 -6.40 4.50
C THR A 226 15.12 -7.39 5.00
N ALA A 227 14.98 -7.92 6.22
CA ALA A 227 15.97 -8.79 6.86
C ALA A 227 16.19 -10.13 6.12
N ASP A 228 15.13 -10.67 5.51
CA ASP A 228 15.18 -11.91 4.71
C ASP A 228 14.46 -11.73 3.37
N LEU A 229 14.44 -10.50 2.82
CA LEU A 229 13.81 -10.19 1.53
C LEU A 229 12.39 -10.77 1.41
N GLY A 230 11.57 -10.56 2.42
CA GLY A 230 10.21 -11.08 2.51
C GLY A 230 10.15 -12.61 2.53
N GLY A 231 11.07 -13.28 3.23
CA GLY A 231 11.16 -14.74 3.29
C GLY A 231 11.66 -15.37 1.98
N GLY A 232 12.58 -14.70 1.29
CA GLY A 232 13.11 -15.10 -0.01
C GLY A 232 12.19 -14.83 -1.20
N THR A 233 11.08 -14.10 -1.00
CA THR A 233 10.11 -13.81 -2.07
C THR A 233 10.45 -12.59 -2.91
N ILE A 234 11.24 -11.66 -2.37
CA ILE A 234 11.62 -10.40 -3.00
C ILE A 234 12.97 -10.61 -3.70
N ASP A 235 13.02 -10.38 -5.00
CA ASP A 235 14.23 -10.61 -5.80
C ASP A 235 15.20 -9.42 -5.75
N LEU A 236 14.67 -8.21 -5.53
CA LEU A 236 15.46 -6.98 -5.48
C LEU A 236 14.84 -5.94 -4.53
N VAL A 237 15.69 -5.16 -3.88
CA VAL A 237 15.30 -3.96 -3.14
C VAL A 237 15.91 -2.74 -3.82
N VAL A 238 15.09 -1.74 -4.13
CA VAL A 238 15.53 -0.48 -4.73
C VAL A 238 15.13 0.70 -3.86
N ALA A 239 15.90 1.78 -3.85
CA ALA A 239 15.50 3.03 -3.22
C ALA A 239 14.65 3.89 -4.18
N GLN A 240 14.91 3.76 -5.48
CA GLN A 240 14.29 4.55 -6.53
C GLN A 240 13.91 3.68 -7.73
N VAL A 241 12.80 4.02 -8.37
CA VAL A 241 12.27 3.30 -9.54
C VAL A 241 13.24 3.35 -10.74
N GLY A 242 14.11 4.37 -10.84
CA GLY A 242 15.15 4.44 -11.87
C GLY A 242 16.18 3.31 -11.81
N GLU A 243 16.35 2.65 -10.65
CA GLU A 243 17.24 1.50 -10.50
C GLU A 243 16.71 0.24 -11.20
N LEU A 244 15.46 0.26 -11.69
CA LEU A 244 14.85 -0.88 -12.37
C LEU A 244 15.38 -1.11 -13.79
N VAL A 245 16.04 -0.12 -14.41
CA VAL A 245 16.53 -0.23 -15.80
C VAL A 245 17.36 -1.50 -16.01
N ALA A 246 18.33 -1.76 -15.14
CA ALA A 246 19.18 -2.95 -15.22
C ALA A 246 18.42 -4.27 -15.00
N LEU A 247 17.27 -4.25 -14.31
CA LEU A 247 16.42 -5.42 -14.14
C LEU A 247 15.52 -5.65 -15.37
N VAL A 248 15.00 -4.58 -15.97
CA VAL A 248 14.26 -4.64 -17.23
C VAL A 248 15.13 -5.27 -18.32
N ASP A 249 16.39 -4.82 -18.47
CA ASP A 249 17.33 -5.38 -19.46
C ASP A 249 17.57 -6.88 -19.28
N ARG A 250 17.66 -7.33 -18.03
CA ARG A 250 17.85 -8.76 -17.70
C ARG A 250 16.63 -9.58 -18.07
N LEU A 251 15.42 -9.09 -17.77
CA LEU A 251 14.16 -9.78 -18.09
C LEU A 251 13.91 -9.84 -19.60
N ALA A 252 14.29 -8.80 -20.35
CA ALA A 252 14.18 -8.77 -21.81
C ALA A 252 15.12 -9.78 -22.50
N SER A 253 16.18 -10.21 -21.82
CA SER A 253 17.18 -11.15 -22.34
C SER A 253 16.84 -12.63 -22.11
N THR A 254 15.69 -12.93 -21.49
CA THR A 254 15.30 -14.27 -21.01
C THR A 254 13.93 -14.71 -21.50
#